data_AF-A0A8S1F927-F1
#
_entry.id   AF-A0A8S1F927-F1
#
_cell.length_a   1.000
_cell.length_b   1.000
_cell.length_c   1.000
_cell.angle_alpha   90.00
_cell.angle_beta   90.00
_cell.angle_gamma   90.00
#
_symmetry.space_group_name_H-M   'P 1'
#
loop_
_entity.id
_entity.type
_entity.pdbx_description
1 polymer ?
#
loop_
_entity_poly.entity_id
_entity_poly.type
_entity_poly.pdbx_seq_one_letter_code
_entity_poly.pdbx_strand_id
1 'polypeptide(L)'
;MDFSEKIGPSKPPLVDLLEKKGKQAIVLGVLCENGIPNESIDVIVSGRKESEQVEDYHADNFSKYMKTMIPAIAREVRIQGRTSVLVMDNAPYHNKTSEKIPTSTSKKEEYCSFLLTKNGKVFHPRIKRKELWESVKDVIAMNEERLRMRKYEIYEWARTEHGVEIVRLPPYHCSLNAIELVWAQLKNQLKSIGKTTDKLETIIERTRSFLEKFSPDKAIDLLNHVRKHEDAMRQAIIDGTIVSNDESDYKEDGDDELDYIDE
;
A
#
# COMPACT_ATOMS: atom_id res chain seq x y z
N MET A 1 20.59 -34.84 -26.10
CA MET A 1 20.43 -33.60 -26.88
C MET A 1 18.97 -33.52 -27.25
N ASP A 2 18.20 -32.69 -26.56
CA ASP A 2 17.43 -31.57 -27.15
C ASP A 2 16.53 -31.01 -26.02
N PHE A 3 16.90 -29.86 -25.47
CA PHE A 3 16.07 -29.10 -24.53
C PHE A 3 15.46 -27.96 -25.35
N SER A 4 14.21 -28.13 -25.79
CA SER A 4 13.44 -27.02 -26.36
C SER A 4 12.86 -26.19 -25.22
N GLU A 5 13.39 -24.99 -25.02
CA GLU A 5 12.83 -23.94 -24.17
C GLU A 5 11.42 -23.57 -24.67
N LYS A 6 10.39 -23.91 -23.88
CA LYS A 6 9.07 -23.30 -24.04
C LYS A 6 9.11 -21.95 -23.33
N ILE A 7 9.34 -20.90 -24.12
CA ILE A 7 9.12 -19.50 -23.74
C ILE A 7 7.61 -19.35 -23.48
N GLY A 8 7.22 -19.36 -22.21
CA GLY A 8 5.89 -18.92 -21.78
C GLY A 8 5.75 -17.42 -22.01
N PRO A 9 4.52 -16.91 -22.27
CA PRO A 9 4.34 -15.49 -22.54
C PRO A 9 4.77 -14.65 -21.33
N SER A 10 5.75 -13.77 -21.53
CA SER A 10 6.15 -12.79 -20.53
C SER A 10 4.95 -11.92 -20.16
N LYS A 11 4.60 -11.86 -18.86
CA LYS A 11 3.57 -10.93 -18.36
C LYS A 11 4.00 -9.49 -18.70
N PRO A 12 3.15 -8.69 -19.37
CA PRO A 12 3.46 -7.29 -19.65
C PRO A 12 3.52 -6.47 -18.36
N PRO A 13 4.34 -5.41 -18.30
CA PRO A 13 4.30 -4.44 -17.20
C PRO A 13 2.89 -3.86 -17.03
N LEU A 14 2.52 -3.44 -15.80
CA LEU A 14 1.17 -2.94 -15.43
C LEU A 14 0.63 -1.80 -16.33
N VAL A 15 1.52 -1.10 -17.04
CA VAL A 15 1.19 -0.09 -18.06
C VAL A 15 0.57 -0.70 -19.32
N ASP A 16 0.96 -1.91 -19.72
CA ASP A 16 0.48 -2.58 -20.94
C ASP A 16 -0.86 -3.31 -20.71
N LEU A 17 -1.23 -3.61 -19.46
CA LEU A 17 -2.56 -4.13 -19.10
C LEU A 17 -3.66 -3.04 -19.13
N LEU A 18 -3.27 -1.76 -19.21
CA LEU A 18 -4.17 -0.62 -19.28
C LEU A 18 -4.57 -0.26 -20.72
N GLU A 19 -3.91 -0.78 -21.74
CA GLU A 19 -4.15 -0.40 -23.14
C GLU A 19 -5.45 -0.96 -23.75
N LYS A 20 -6.23 -1.77 -23.01
CA LYS A 20 -7.53 -2.32 -23.47
C LYS A 20 -8.72 -2.07 -22.55
N LYS A 21 -8.55 -1.41 -21.40
CA LYS A 21 -9.64 -1.22 -20.41
C LYS A 21 -10.21 0.20 -20.50
N GLY A 22 -11.54 0.32 -20.42
CA GLY A 22 -12.22 1.61 -20.30
C GLY A 22 -11.75 2.40 -19.07
N LYS A 23 -12.12 3.68 -18.97
CA LYS A 23 -11.74 4.56 -17.84
C LYS A 23 -12.06 3.90 -16.49
N GLN A 24 -11.13 3.98 -15.55
CA GLN A 24 -11.27 3.41 -14.20
C GLN A 24 -11.28 4.52 -13.15
N ALA A 25 -11.87 4.26 -11.99
CA ALA A 25 -11.80 5.14 -10.82
C ALA A 25 -11.16 4.39 -9.64
N ILE A 26 -10.23 5.07 -8.95
CA ILE A 26 -9.57 4.63 -7.73
C ILE A 26 -10.22 5.40 -6.59
N VAL A 27 -10.64 4.70 -5.54
CA VAL A 27 -11.35 5.28 -4.40
C VAL A 27 -10.43 5.22 -3.18
N LEU A 28 -10.35 6.33 -2.45
CA LEU A 28 -9.61 6.47 -1.20
C LEU A 28 -10.59 6.80 -0.07
N GLY A 29 -10.32 6.29 1.13
CA GLY A 29 -11.14 6.53 2.31
C GLY A 29 -10.47 6.01 3.58
N VAL A 30 -10.82 6.60 4.72
CA VAL A 30 -10.41 6.17 6.05
C VAL A 30 -11.64 5.71 6.82
N LEU A 31 -11.60 4.50 7.41
CA LEU A 31 -12.65 4.01 8.29
C LEU A 31 -12.32 4.34 9.75
N CYS A 32 -13.28 4.93 10.45
CA CYS A 32 -13.25 5.20 11.88
C CYS A 32 -14.49 4.61 12.58
N GLU A 33 -14.52 4.61 13.92
CA GLU A 33 -15.69 4.16 14.69
C GLU A 33 -16.95 4.99 14.39
N ASN A 34 -16.79 6.25 14.00
CA ASN A 34 -17.87 7.15 13.61
C ASN A 34 -18.29 7.03 12.13
N GLY A 35 -17.84 5.99 11.42
CA GLY A 35 -18.04 5.83 9.98
C GLY A 35 -16.83 6.30 9.16
N ILE A 36 -17.08 6.75 7.94
CA ILE A 36 -16.04 7.25 7.02
C ILE A 36 -16.09 8.77 7.04
N PRO A 37 -15.05 9.47 7.54
CA PRO A 37 -15.02 10.94 7.51
C PRO A 37 -15.11 11.45 6.07
N ASN A 38 -15.99 12.41 5.81
CA ASN A 38 -16.24 12.92 4.46
C ASN A 38 -14.97 13.50 3.83
N GLU A 39 -14.11 14.16 4.62
CA GLU A 39 -12.83 14.68 4.15
C GLU A 39 -11.86 13.60 3.68
N SER A 40 -12.07 12.34 4.09
CA SER A 40 -11.22 11.22 3.67
C SER A 40 -11.60 10.64 2.32
N ILE A 41 -12.78 10.97 1.78
CA ILE A 41 -13.29 10.38 0.56
C ILE A 41 -12.71 11.10 -0.66
N ASP A 42 -11.80 10.43 -1.36
CA ASP A 42 -11.26 10.90 -2.63
C ASP A 42 -11.45 9.87 -3.75
N VAL A 43 -11.63 10.35 -4.98
CA VAL A 43 -11.86 9.49 -6.14
C VAL A 43 -11.06 9.99 -7.34
N ILE A 44 -10.10 9.18 -7.79
CA ILE A 44 -9.14 9.50 -8.85
C ILE A 44 -9.51 8.72 -10.11
N VAL A 45 -9.59 9.36 -11.27
CA VAL A 45 -9.97 8.72 -12.54
C VAL A 45 -8.76 8.50 -13.45
N SER A 46 -8.57 7.28 -13.96
CA SER A 46 -7.49 6.93 -14.89
C SER A 46 -7.72 7.49 -16.30
N GLY A 47 -6.62 7.80 -17.01
CA GLY A 47 -6.64 8.14 -18.44
C GLY A 47 -7.23 9.52 -18.79
N ARG A 48 -7.19 10.52 -17.91
CA ARG A 48 -7.42 11.93 -18.30
C ARG A 48 -6.14 12.51 -18.90
N LYS A 49 -6.28 13.47 -19.83
CA LYS A 49 -5.13 14.21 -20.39
C LYS A 49 -4.47 15.06 -19.31
N GLU A 50 -3.14 15.12 -19.32
CA GLU A 50 -2.30 16.00 -18.48
C GLU A 50 -2.80 17.45 -18.43
N SER A 51 -3.37 17.97 -19.53
CA SER A 51 -3.91 19.35 -19.58
C SER A 51 -5.21 19.57 -18.79
N GLU A 52 -5.88 18.49 -18.38
CA GLU A 52 -7.10 18.50 -17.55
C GLU A 52 -6.84 17.88 -16.16
N GLN A 53 -5.62 17.40 -15.93
CA GLN A 53 -5.12 16.89 -14.66
C GLN A 53 -4.22 17.98 -14.07
N VAL A 54 -4.60 18.57 -12.95
CA VAL A 54 -3.74 19.58 -12.33
C VAL A 54 -2.42 18.95 -11.82
N GLU A 55 -2.35 17.64 -11.58
CA GLU A 55 -1.12 16.98 -11.10
C GLU A 55 -1.00 15.55 -11.64
N ASP A 56 0.20 15.19 -12.08
CA ASP A 56 0.63 13.89 -12.62
C ASP A 56 0.90 12.90 -11.46
N TYR A 57 0.33 11.70 -11.51
CA TYR A 57 -0.16 11.03 -10.29
C TYR A 57 0.27 9.55 -10.16
N HIS A 58 1.53 9.28 -9.81
CA HIS A 58 2.00 7.91 -9.53
C HIS A 58 2.86 7.68 -8.27
N ALA A 59 3.05 8.68 -7.40
CA ALA A 59 3.63 8.49 -6.06
C ALA A 59 3.37 9.66 -5.09
N ASP A 60 3.11 10.86 -5.61
CA ASP A 60 2.93 12.07 -4.80
C ASP A 60 1.54 12.16 -4.16
N ASN A 61 0.56 11.41 -4.65
CA ASN A 61 -0.82 11.38 -4.14
C ASN A 61 -0.90 10.80 -2.74
N PHE A 62 -0.16 9.73 -2.46
CA PHE A 62 -0.22 9.09 -1.14
C PHE A 62 0.28 10.07 -0.08
N SER A 63 1.44 10.69 -0.31
CA SER A 63 1.98 11.70 0.59
C SER A 63 1.04 12.90 0.74
N LYS A 64 0.44 13.39 -0.35
CA LYS A 64 -0.53 14.50 -0.32
C LYS A 64 -1.80 14.14 0.45
N TYR A 65 -2.34 12.95 0.20
CA TYR A 65 -3.52 12.41 0.88
C TYR A 65 -3.25 12.27 2.38
N MET A 66 -2.15 11.61 2.74
CA MET A 66 -1.74 11.43 4.13
C MET A 66 -1.44 12.76 4.85
N LYS A 67 -0.85 13.76 4.18
CA LYS A 67 -0.66 15.11 4.72
C LYS A 67 -1.99 15.81 5.03
N THR A 68 -3.05 15.46 4.32
CA THR A 68 -4.41 15.94 4.61
C THR A 68 -5.06 15.12 5.73
N MET A 69 -4.88 13.80 5.70
CA MET A 69 -5.59 12.87 6.58
C MET A 69 -5.05 12.80 8.00
N ILE A 70 -3.73 12.78 8.17
CA ILE A 70 -3.10 12.66 9.49
C ILE A 70 -3.57 13.77 10.44
N PRO A 71 -3.57 15.06 10.08
CA PRO A 71 -4.09 16.11 10.95
C PRO A 71 -5.59 15.97 11.26
N ALA A 72 -6.38 15.51 10.28
CA ALA A 72 -7.82 15.29 10.47
C ALA A 72 -8.08 14.16 11.47
N ILE A 73 -7.39 13.02 11.32
CA ILE A 73 -7.44 11.89 12.25
C ILE A 73 -7.02 12.34 13.65
N ALA A 74 -5.88 13.03 13.77
CA ALA A 74 -5.37 13.46 15.06
C ALA A 74 -6.35 14.39 15.80
N ARG A 75 -7.02 15.29 15.07
CA ARG A 75 -8.03 16.19 15.63
C ARG A 75 -9.24 15.41 16.16
N GLU A 76 -9.77 14.49 15.38
CA GLU A 76 -10.96 13.69 15.75
C GLU A 76 -10.69 12.85 17.01
N VAL A 77 -9.55 12.16 17.05
CA VAL A 77 -9.21 11.29 18.18
C VAL A 77 -8.81 12.10 19.42
N ARG A 78 -8.15 13.25 19.26
CA ARG A 78 -7.78 14.14 20.38
C ARG A 78 -9.00 14.69 21.10
N ILE A 79 -10.07 15.04 20.38
CA ILE A 79 -11.34 15.47 20.98
C ILE A 79 -11.87 14.40 21.96
N GLN A 80 -11.57 13.14 21.69
CA GLN A 80 -12.02 12.00 22.49
C GLN A 80 -11.01 11.58 23.57
N GLY A 81 -9.88 12.27 23.71
CA GLY A 81 -8.85 11.99 24.73
C GLY A 81 -8.11 10.67 24.54
N ARG A 82 -8.09 10.12 23.31
CA ARG A 82 -7.45 8.83 22.99
C ARG A 82 -6.15 9.00 22.20
N THR A 83 -5.39 7.92 22.07
CA THR A 83 -4.23 7.85 21.16
C THR A 83 -4.70 7.47 19.75
N SER A 84 -4.14 8.14 18.74
CA SER A 84 -4.50 7.89 17.34
C SER A 84 -3.64 6.78 16.76
N VAL A 85 -4.29 5.76 16.21
CA VAL A 85 -3.62 4.70 15.44
C VAL A 85 -4.27 4.61 14.07
N LEU A 86 -3.46 4.71 13.01
CA LEU A 86 -3.87 4.48 11.63
C LEU A 86 -3.33 3.12 11.18
N VAL A 87 -4.23 2.19 10.91
CA VAL A 87 -3.90 0.87 10.36
C VAL A 87 -3.98 0.93 8.84
N MET A 88 -2.96 0.42 8.15
CA MET A 88 -2.92 0.34 6.68
C MET A 88 -2.36 -1.00 6.20
N ASP A 89 -2.70 -1.39 4.98
CA ASP A 89 -2.13 -2.56 4.33
C ASP A 89 -0.65 -2.32 3.94
N ASN A 90 0.06 -3.40 3.65
CA ASN A 90 1.47 -3.33 3.27
C ASN A 90 1.63 -3.25 1.74
N ALA A 91 0.98 -2.27 1.11
CA ALA A 91 1.06 -2.10 -0.33
C ALA A 91 2.39 -1.44 -0.77
N PRO A 92 2.99 -1.86 -1.90
CA PRO A 92 4.26 -1.33 -2.39
C PRO A 92 4.27 0.20 -2.58
N TYR A 93 3.15 0.80 -2.97
CA TYR A 93 3.05 2.25 -3.22
C TYR A 93 3.04 3.10 -1.93
N HIS A 94 2.79 2.49 -0.75
CA HIS A 94 2.99 3.15 0.55
C HIS A 94 4.47 3.29 0.92
N ASN A 95 5.38 2.63 0.18
CA ASN A 95 6.76 2.43 0.58
C ASN A 95 7.75 3.43 -0.02
N LYS A 96 7.32 4.63 -0.42
CA LYS A 96 8.26 5.64 -0.94
C LYS A 96 9.23 6.00 0.20
N THR A 97 10.45 5.49 0.08
CA THR A 97 11.57 5.89 0.92
C THR A 97 12.04 7.26 0.46
N SER A 98 12.41 8.12 1.41
CA SER A 98 13.01 9.42 1.12
C SER A 98 14.32 9.29 0.33
N GLU A 99 14.96 8.12 0.38
CA GLU A 99 16.16 7.80 -0.38
C GLU A 99 15.95 6.60 -1.31
N LYS A 100 16.38 6.74 -2.57
CA LYS A 100 16.38 5.65 -3.55
C LYS A 100 17.52 4.68 -3.23
N ILE A 101 17.20 3.59 -2.54
CA ILE A 101 18.15 2.50 -2.30
C ILE A 101 18.31 1.70 -3.60
N PRO A 102 19.54 1.53 -4.11
CA PRO A 102 19.75 0.75 -5.32
C PRO A 102 19.34 -0.72 -5.15
N THR A 103 18.79 -1.32 -6.20
CA THR A 103 18.41 -2.74 -6.27
C THR A 103 19.40 -3.53 -7.15
N SER A 104 19.23 -4.85 -7.27
CA SER A 104 20.03 -5.68 -8.19
C SER A 104 19.93 -5.23 -9.66
N THR A 105 18.85 -4.54 -10.02
CA THR A 105 18.54 -4.00 -11.35
C THR A 105 18.99 -2.55 -11.54
N SER A 106 19.42 -1.86 -10.49
CA SER A 106 19.95 -0.49 -10.57
C SER A 106 21.18 -0.37 -11.47
N LYS A 107 21.36 0.83 -12.02
CA LYS A 107 22.50 1.14 -12.88
C LYS A 107 23.78 1.26 -12.05
N LYS A 108 24.93 1.05 -12.71
CA LYS A 108 26.24 1.10 -12.07
C LYS A 108 26.51 2.46 -11.39
N GLU A 109 26.05 3.53 -12.03
CA GLU A 109 26.17 4.91 -11.54
C GLU A 109 25.37 5.11 -10.25
N GLU A 110 24.22 4.46 -10.11
CA GLU A 110 23.40 4.52 -8.89
C GLU A 110 24.12 3.84 -7.71
N TYR A 111 24.82 2.73 -7.95
CA TYR A 111 25.66 2.10 -6.92
C TYR A 111 26.80 3.01 -6.48
N CYS A 112 27.52 3.62 -7.43
CA CYS A 112 28.61 4.53 -7.11
C CYS A 112 28.14 5.74 -6.30
N SER A 113 27.04 6.38 -6.71
CA SER A 113 26.46 7.53 -6.01
C SER A 113 25.96 7.16 -4.61
N PHE A 114 25.35 5.99 -4.45
CA PHE A 114 24.89 5.50 -3.16
C PHE A 114 26.06 5.24 -2.19
N LEU A 115 27.08 4.52 -2.65
CA LEU A 115 28.26 4.22 -1.83
C LEU A 115 29.02 5.50 -1.46
N LEU A 116 29.20 6.42 -2.40
CA LEU A 116 29.81 7.72 -2.12
C LEU A 116 29.05 8.48 -1.03
N THR A 117 27.72 8.56 -1.15
CA THR A 117 26.88 9.28 -0.18
C THR A 117 26.89 8.62 1.20
N LYS A 118 26.88 7.29 1.26
CA LYS A 118 26.69 6.56 2.53
C LYS A 118 27.95 6.30 3.33
N ASN A 119 29.09 6.12 2.67
CA ASN A 119 30.35 5.85 3.38
C ASN A 119 31.58 6.51 2.74
N GLY A 120 31.38 7.47 1.84
CA GLY A 120 32.48 8.23 1.23
C GLY A 120 33.34 7.43 0.24
N LYS A 121 32.94 6.20 -0.13
CA LYS A 121 33.75 5.35 -1.02
C LYS A 121 33.60 5.78 -2.48
N VAL A 122 34.73 6.10 -3.10
CA VAL A 122 34.85 6.31 -4.55
C VAL A 122 35.47 5.07 -5.19
N PHE A 123 34.86 4.59 -6.27
CA PHE A 123 35.33 3.41 -6.99
C PHE A 123 35.90 3.77 -8.35
N HIS A 124 36.92 3.01 -8.78
CA HIS A 124 37.55 3.20 -10.08
C HIS A 124 36.57 2.88 -11.23
N PRO A 125 36.57 3.62 -12.36
CA PRO A 125 35.62 3.41 -13.46
C PRO A 125 35.54 1.99 -14.02
N ARG A 126 36.64 1.23 -13.92
CA ARG A 126 36.75 -0.17 -14.40
C ARG A 126 36.19 -1.23 -13.45
N ILE A 127 35.73 -0.87 -12.25
CA ILE A 127 35.16 -1.84 -11.31
C ILE A 127 33.98 -2.58 -11.94
N LYS A 128 33.82 -3.87 -11.62
CA LYS A 128 32.67 -4.64 -12.12
C LYS A 128 31.41 -4.25 -11.36
N ARG A 129 30.26 -4.23 -12.05
CA ARG A 129 28.95 -3.95 -11.43
C ARG A 129 28.64 -4.92 -10.28
N LYS A 130 29.07 -6.18 -10.38
CA LYS A 130 28.91 -7.19 -9.33
C LYS A 130 29.63 -6.83 -8.03
N GLU A 131 30.88 -6.37 -8.12
CA GLU A 131 31.70 -5.96 -6.97
C GLU A 131 31.13 -4.70 -6.28
N LEU A 132 30.61 -3.76 -7.08
CA LEU A 132 29.86 -2.61 -6.56
C LEU A 132 28.59 -3.06 -5.83
N TRP A 133 27.85 -4.03 -6.38
CA TRP A 133 26.64 -4.55 -5.76
C TRP A 133 26.92 -5.26 -4.44
N GLU A 134 28.00 -6.05 -4.36
CA GLU A 134 28.46 -6.65 -3.10
C GLU A 134 28.78 -5.57 -2.06
N SER A 135 29.50 -4.51 -2.45
CA SER A 135 29.76 -3.37 -1.56
C SER A 135 28.48 -2.65 -1.12
N VAL A 136 27.47 -2.53 -1.99
CA VAL A 136 26.16 -1.98 -1.63
C VAL A 136 25.46 -2.88 -0.61
N LYS A 137 25.48 -4.21 -0.81
CA LYS A 137 24.94 -5.16 0.17
C LYS A 137 25.61 -5.05 1.53
N ASP A 138 26.93 -4.91 1.56
CA ASP A 138 27.69 -4.78 2.79
C ASP A 138 27.29 -3.49 3.54
N VAL A 139 27.15 -2.36 2.84
CA VAL A 139 26.67 -1.11 3.45
C VAL A 139 25.25 -1.26 3.99
N ILE A 140 24.37 -1.92 3.22
CA ILE A 140 22.98 -2.18 3.63
C ILE A 140 22.91 -3.14 4.84
N ALA A 141 23.84 -4.09 4.95
CA ALA A 141 23.87 -5.09 6.02
C ALA A 141 24.54 -4.57 7.30
N MET A 142 25.63 -3.81 7.15
CA MET A 142 26.39 -3.22 8.27
C MET A 142 25.61 -2.11 8.97
N ASN A 143 24.77 -1.41 8.22
CA ASN A 143 23.91 -0.41 8.77
C ASN A 143 22.51 -1.03 8.96
N GLU A 144 22.02 -1.16 10.20
CA GLU A 144 20.58 -1.37 10.54
C GLU A 144 19.63 -0.37 9.82
N GLU A 145 20.23 0.63 9.20
CA GLU A 145 19.76 1.63 8.28
C GLU A 145 18.89 1.13 7.12
N ARG A 146 18.86 -0.16 6.72
CA ARG A 146 17.77 -0.63 5.81
C ARG A 146 16.39 -0.56 6.48
N LEU A 147 16.33 -0.81 7.79
CA LEU A 147 15.13 -0.67 8.62
C LEU A 147 14.93 0.78 9.08
N ARG A 148 16.02 1.52 9.42
CA ARG A 148 15.92 2.93 9.84
C ARG A 148 15.77 3.95 8.69
N MET A 149 16.22 3.68 7.47
CA MET A 149 16.02 4.53 6.27
C MET A 149 14.75 4.22 5.50
N ARG A 150 14.04 3.17 5.92
CA ARG A 150 12.61 3.07 5.74
C ARG A 150 11.84 3.78 6.86
N LYS A 151 12.44 4.72 7.61
CA LYS A 151 11.64 5.72 8.32
C LYS A 151 10.89 6.50 7.25
N TYR A 152 9.65 6.08 7.01
CA TYR A 152 8.72 6.81 6.18
C TYR A 152 8.63 8.21 6.79
N GLU A 153 9.12 9.22 6.08
CA GLU A 153 9.08 10.62 6.50
C GLU A 153 7.69 10.97 7.06
N ILE A 154 6.66 10.41 6.42
CA ILE A 154 5.28 10.59 6.80
C ILE A 154 4.87 9.90 8.11
N TYR A 155 5.52 8.80 8.51
CA TYR A 155 5.24 8.09 9.76
C TYR A 155 5.89 8.82 10.92
N GLU A 156 7.15 9.25 10.74
CA GLU A 156 7.83 10.04 11.76
C GLU A 156 7.12 11.39 11.92
N TRP A 157 6.74 12.04 10.83
CA TRP A 157 5.93 13.25 10.85
C TRP A 157 4.57 13.02 11.54
N ALA A 158 3.84 11.95 11.20
CA ALA A 158 2.58 11.61 11.86
C ALA A 158 2.73 11.45 13.38
N ARG A 159 3.78 10.73 13.80
CA ARG A 159 4.04 10.43 15.21
C ARG A 159 4.51 11.66 15.98
N THR A 160 5.46 12.42 15.43
CA THR A 160 6.12 13.54 16.14
C THR A 160 5.29 14.81 16.12
N GLU A 161 4.69 15.18 14.99
CA GLU A 161 3.93 16.43 14.84
C GLU A 161 2.45 16.26 15.21
N HIS A 162 1.88 15.06 15.03
CA HIS A 162 0.45 14.83 15.21
C HIS A 162 0.11 13.80 16.30
N GLY A 163 1.07 13.04 16.81
CA GLY A 163 0.80 11.98 17.80
C GLY A 163 0.00 10.80 17.22
N VAL A 164 0.10 10.57 15.91
CA VAL A 164 -0.58 9.47 15.20
C VAL A 164 0.43 8.36 14.94
N GLU A 165 0.18 7.18 15.50
CA GLU A 165 0.95 5.97 15.23
C GLU A 165 0.42 5.32 13.94
N ILE A 166 1.32 4.94 13.02
CA ILE A 166 0.93 4.22 11.80
C ILE A 166 1.38 2.77 11.94
N VAL A 167 0.41 1.85 11.88
CA VAL A 167 0.64 0.40 11.98
C VAL A 167 0.34 -0.24 10.63
N ARG A 168 1.23 -1.13 10.20
CA ARG A 168 1.04 -1.89 8.96
C ARG A 168 0.67 -3.33 9.23
N LEU A 169 -0.29 -3.81 8.46
CA LEU A 169 -0.65 -5.21 8.47
C LEU A 169 0.46 -6.07 7.88
N PRO A 170 0.63 -7.32 8.32
CA PRO A 170 1.56 -8.23 7.67
C PRO A 170 1.14 -8.50 6.21
N PRO A 171 2.09 -8.82 5.31
CA PRO A 171 1.78 -9.15 3.91
C PRO A 171 0.70 -10.23 3.80
N TYR A 172 -0.19 -10.13 2.81
CA TYR A 172 -1.26 -11.11 2.54
C TYR A 172 -2.34 -11.26 3.64
N HIS A 173 -2.41 -10.36 4.62
CA HIS A 173 -3.44 -10.36 5.66
C HIS A 173 -4.44 -9.20 5.50
N CYS A 174 -5.00 -9.03 4.30
CA CYS A 174 -6.02 -8.01 4.04
C CYS A 174 -7.32 -8.25 4.84
N SER A 175 -7.57 -9.46 5.32
CA SER A 175 -8.68 -9.77 6.25
C SER A 175 -8.59 -9.02 7.58
N LEU A 176 -7.39 -8.55 7.95
CA LEU A 176 -7.18 -7.70 9.13
C LEU A 176 -7.40 -6.20 8.83
N ASN A 177 -7.76 -5.85 7.59
CA ASN A 177 -8.04 -4.47 7.20
C ASN A 177 -9.56 -4.23 7.09
N ALA A 178 -10.14 -3.56 8.09
CA ALA A 178 -11.60 -3.36 8.15
C ALA A 178 -12.17 -2.59 6.94
N ILE A 179 -11.38 -1.70 6.31
CA ILE A 179 -11.84 -0.97 5.12
C ILE A 179 -12.05 -1.90 3.91
N GLU A 180 -11.41 -3.07 3.84
CA GLU A 180 -11.65 -4.03 2.77
C GLU A 180 -13.07 -4.58 2.80
N LEU A 181 -13.65 -4.71 4.00
CA LEU A 181 -15.05 -5.10 4.18
C LEU A 181 -16.00 -3.99 3.70
N VAL A 182 -15.62 -2.71 3.87
CA VAL A 182 -16.34 -1.57 3.29
C VAL A 182 -16.29 -1.64 1.76
N TRP A 183 -15.13 -1.93 1.18
CA TRP A 183 -14.97 -2.07 -0.28
C TRP A 183 -15.81 -3.22 -0.84
N ALA A 184 -15.90 -4.35 -0.13
CA ALA A 184 -16.79 -5.44 -0.49
C ALA A 184 -18.26 -5.01 -0.50
N GLN A 185 -18.71 -4.30 0.55
CA GLN A 185 -20.08 -3.78 0.61
C GLN A 185 -20.38 -2.75 -0.49
N LEU A 186 -19.44 -1.83 -0.76
CA LEU A 186 -19.56 -0.85 -1.83
C LEU A 186 -19.69 -1.55 -3.20
N LYS A 187 -18.81 -2.50 -3.50
CA LYS A 187 -18.85 -3.27 -4.76
C LYS A 187 -20.19 -3.99 -4.93
N ASN A 188 -20.68 -4.63 -3.88
CA ASN A 188 -21.97 -5.32 -3.89
C ASN A 188 -23.13 -4.35 -4.12
N GLN A 189 -23.13 -3.20 -3.46
CA GLN A 189 -24.16 -2.18 -3.67
C GLN A 189 -24.12 -1.65 -5.09
N LEU A 190 -22.96 -1.25 -5.61
CA LEU A 190 -22.80 -0.77 -6.98
C LEU A 190 -23.24 -1.81 -8.01
N LYS A 191 -22.95 -3.10 -7.78
CA LYS A 191 -23.40 -4.20 -8.64
C LYS A 191 -24.93 -4.36 -8.60
N SER A 192 -25.56 -4.20 -7.44
CA SER A 192 -27.00 -4.38 -7.27
C SER A 192 -27.85 -3.29 -7.93
N ILE A 193 -27.35 -2.04 -7.97
CA ILE A 193 -28.06 -0.89 -8.53
C ILE A 193 -27.54 -0.46 -9.91
N GLY A 194 -26.38 -1.00 -10.31
CA GLY A 194 -25.64 -0.61 -11.50
C GLY A 194 -26.21 -1.21 -12.78
N LYS A 195 -26.01 -0.48 -13.89
CA LYS A 195 -26.27 -0.93 -15.25
C LYS A 195 -24.98 -0.83 -16.06
N THR A 196 -24.81 -1.69 -17.06
CA THR A 196 -23.65 -1.66 -17.96
C THR A 196 -23.55 -0.36 -18.78
N THR A 197 -24.65 0.40 -18.87
CA THR A 197 -24.72 1.70 -19.54
C THR A 197 -24.41 2.88 -18.62
N ASP A 198 -24.20 2.65 -17.32
CA ASP A 198 -23.92 3.73 -16.38
C ASP A 198 -22.59 4.41 -16.72
N LYS A 199 -22.60 5.74 -16.70
CA LYS A 199 -21.40 6.54 -16.90
C LYS A 199 -20.53 6.51 -15.64
N LEU A 200 -19.23 6.70 -15.82
CA LEU A 200 -18.28 6.69 -14.72
C LEU A 200 -18.62 7.76 -13.66
N GLU A 201 -19.10 8.93 -14.08
CA GLU A 201 -19.52 10.02 -13.19
C GLU A 201 -20.65 9.56 -12.25
N THR A 202 -21.63 8.83 -12.79
CA THR A 202 -22.72 8.25 -12.00
C THR A 202 -22.21 7.22 -10.99
N ILE A 203 -21.22 6.42 -11.37
CA ILE A 203 -20.59 5.45 -10.46
C ILE A 203 -19.85 6.19 -9.33
N ILE A 204 -19.09 7.24 -9.66
CA ILE A 204 -18.37 8.06 -8.66
C ILE A 204 -19.34 8.70 -7.67
N GLU A 205 -20.45 9.24 -8.15
CA GLU A 205 -21.46 9.89 -7.30
C GLU A 205 -22.16 8.89 -6.37
N ARG A 206 -22.48 7.69 -6.87
CA ARG A 206 -22.99 6.59 -6.03
C ARG A 206 -21.97 6.11 -5.00
N THR A 207 -20.69 6.02 -5.38
CA THR A 207 -19.61 5.69 -4.47
C THR A 207 -19.49 6.72 -3.35
N ARG A 208 -19.45 8.02 -3.67
CA ARG A 208 -19.42 9.08 -2.66
C ARG A 208 -20.63 8.99 -1.74
N SER A 209 -21.83 8.89 -2.31
CA SER A 209 -23.06 8.81 -1.51
C SER A 209 -23.11 7.59 -0.59
N PHE A 210 -22.55 6.45 -1.00
CA PHE A 210 -22.43 5.27 -0.14
C PHE A 210 -21.49 5.53 1.04
N LEU A 211 -20.30 6.05 0.77
CA LEU A 211 -19.25 6.25 1.77
C LEU A 211 -19.64 7.34 2.78
N GLU A 212 -20.21 8.46 2.32
CA GLU A 212 -20.69 9.56 3.16
C GLU A 212 -21.84 9.14 4.09
N LYS A 213 -22.62 8.12 3.70
CA LYS A 213 -23.74 7.57 4.49
C LYS A 213 -23.37 6.31 5.26
N PHE A 214 -22.08 5.94 5.28
CA PHE A 214 -21.64 4.73 5.98
C PHE A 214 -21.79 4.92 7.49
N SER A 215 -22.72 4.19 8.10
CA SER A 215 -23.14 4.47 9.48
C SER A 215 -22.09 4.06 10.52
N PRO A 216 -22.02 4.77 11.67
CA PRO A 216 -21.19 4.39 12.80
C PRO A 216 -21.41 2.95 13.27
N ASP A 217 -22.67 2.50 13.37
CA ASP A 217 -22.99 1.14 13.81
C ASP A 217 -22.35 0.08 12.92
N LYS A 218 -22.42 0.26 11.59
CA LYS A 218 -21.79 -0.65 10.63
C LYS A 218 -20.27 -0.60 10.73
N ALA A 219 -19.70 0.59 10.94
CA ALA A 219 -18.25 0.73 11.11
C ALA A 219 -17.76 -0.01 12.35
N ILE A 220 -18.47 0.14 13.48
CA ILE A 220 -18.18 -0.57 14.74
C ILE A 220 -18.30 -2.08 14.54
N ASP A 221 -19.34 -2.56 13.86
CA ASP A 221 -19.52 -3.99 13.58
C ASP A 221 -18.36 -4.56 12.76
N LEU A 222 -17.90 -3.85 11.72
CA LEU A 222 -16.75 -4.24 10.92
C LEU A 222 -15.45 -4.25 11.73
N LEU A 223 -15.21 -3.22 12.55
CA LEU A 223 -14.04 -3.14 13.42
C LEU A 223 -14.04 -4.29 14.45
N ASN A 224 -15.20 -4.61 15.04
CA ASN A 224 -15.34 -5.71 15.98
C ASN A 224 -15.17 -7.08 15.31
N HIS A 225 -15.64 -7.23 14.07
CA HIS A 225 -15.41 -8.44 13.28
C HIS A 225 -13.91 -8.68 13.07
N VAL A 226 -13.17 -7.65 12.65
CA VAL A 226 -11.72 -7.74 12.46
C VAL A 226 -11.00 -8.02 13.79
N ARG A 227 -11.37 -7.37 14.89
CA ARG A 227 -10.82 -7.67 16.23
C ARG A 227 -11.02 -9.13 16.62
N LYS A 228 -12.22 -9.68 16.40
CA LYS A 228 -12.51 -11.09 16.68
C LYS A 228 -11.66 -12.03 15.82
N HIS A 229 -11.48 -11.69 14.54
CA HIS A 229 -10.63 -12.46 13.64
C HIS A 229 -9.16 -12.40 14.07
N GLU A 230 -8.67 -11.23 14.47
CA GLU A 230 -7.32 -11.04 15.02
C GLU A 230 -7.11 -11.87 16.30
N ASP A 231 -8.06 -11.85 17.23
CA ASP A 231 -8.00 -12.62 18.47
C ASP A 231 -7.97 -14.13 18.20
N ALA A 232 -8.76 -14.62 17.25
CA ALA A 232 -8.76 -16.02 16.85
C ALA A 232 -7.42 -16.44 16.23
N MET A 233 -6.83 -15.61 15.36
CA MET A 233 -5.50 -15.84 14.81
C MET A 233 -4.42 -15.86 15.91
N ARG A 234 -4.48 -14.90 16.85
CA ARG A 234 -3.54 -14.81 17.97
C ARG A 234 -3.62 -16.06 18.85
N GLN A 235 -4.83 -16.53 19.15
CA GLN A 235 -5.02 -17.75 19.93
C GLN A 235 -4.47 -18.98 19.20
N ALA A 236 -4.70 -19.12 17.90
CA ALA A 236 -4.17 -20.22 17.11
C ALA A 236 -2.63 -20.24 17.04
N ILE A 237 -1.98 -19.07 17.08
CA ILE A 237 -0.51 -18.96 17.20
C ILE A 237 -0.05 -19.41 18.59
N ILE A 238 -0.71 -18.95 19.66
CA ILE A 238 -0.38 -19.34 21.04
C ILE A 238 -0.54 -20.86 21.24
N ASP A 239 -1.58 -21.43 20.65
CA ASP A 239 -1.88 -22.87 20.72
C ASP A 239 -0.95 -23.71 19.81
N GLY A 240 0.00 -23.07 19.10
CA GLY A 240 0.93 -23.73 18.18
C GLY A 240 0.25 -24.36 16.97
N THR A 241 -1.00 -24.01 16.70
CA THR A 241 -1.78 -24.50 15.55
C THR A 241 -1.38 -23.76 14.27
N ILE A 242 -0.87 -22.54 14.40
CA ILE A 242 -0.22 -21.77 13.34
C ILE A 242 1.24 -21.56 13.75
N VAL A 243 2.18 -22.06 12.94
CA VAL A 243 3.60 -21.74 13.13
C VAL A 243 3.84 -20.35 12.57
N SER A 244 4.24 -19.41 13.43
CA SER A 244 4.78 -18.13 12.99
C SER A 244 6.11 -18.39 12.29
N ASN A 245 6.12 -18.41 10.95
CA ASN A 245 7.37 -18.32 10.20
C ASN A 245 7.94 -16.91 10.40
N ASP A 246 8.74 -16.72 11.45
CA ASP A 246 9.59 -15.54 11.66
C ASP A 246 10.79 -15.52 10.71
N GLU A 247 10.92 -16.51 9.82
CA GLU A 247 11.79 -16.36 8.66
C GLU A 247 11.15 -15.38 7.70
N SER A 248 11.72 -14.17 7.66
CA SER A 248 11.51 -13.18 6.62
C SER A 248 11.90 -13.77 5.26
N ASP A 249 11.03 -14.62 4.73
CA ASP A 249 11.09 -15.14 3.38
C ASP A 249 10.60 -14.01 2.49
N TYR A 250 11.46 -13.00 2.30
CA TYR A 250 11.40 -12.11 1.15
C TYR A 250 11.69 -12.97 -0.09
N LYS A 251 10.73 -13.81 -0.46
CA LYS A 251 10.67 -14.41 -1.78
C LYS A 251 10.22 -13.32 -2.73
N GLU A 252 11.19 -12.85 -3.51
CA GLU A 252 10.94 -12.18 -4.77
C GLU A 252 10.02 -13.06 -5.62
N ASP A 253 9.00 -12.40 -6.17
CA ASP A 253 8.20 -12.77 -7.34
C ASP A 253 7.18 -13.91 -7.24
N GLY A 254 5.94 -13.62 -7.65
CA GLY A 254 4.95 -14.64 -7.96
C GLY A 254 3.52 -14.13 -7.87
N ASP A 255 3.02 -13.68 -9.01
CA ASP A 255 1.65 -13.22 -9.24
C ASP A 255 0.67 -14.41 -9.19
N ASP A 256 -0.04 -14.59 -8.07
CA ASP A 256 -1.02 -15.68 -7.91
C ASP A 256 -2.47 -15.15 -7.84
N GLU A 257 -3.24 -15.60 -8.83
CA GLU A 257 -4.69 -15.52 -8.94
C GLU A 257 -5.37 -16.13 -7.70
N LEU A 258 -6.26 -15.37 -7.06
CA LEU A 258 -7.19 -15.93 -6.08
C LEU A 258 -8.41 -16.48 -6.83
N ASP A 259 -8.39 -17.79 -7.09
CA ASP A 259 -9.59 -18.55 -7.38
C ASP A 259 -10.48 -18.60 -6.14
N TYR A 260 -11.68 -18.04 -6.24
CA TYR A 260 -12.75 -18.24 -5.27
C TYR A 260 -13.23 -19.68 -5.36
N ILE A 261 -13.01 -20.46 -4.32
CA ILE A 261 -13.74 -21.72 -4.10
C ILE A 261 -15.00 -21.36 -3.31
N ASP A 262 -16.16 -21.49 -3.97
CA ASP A 262 -17.47 -21.55 -3.33
C ASP A 262 -17.53 -22.77 -2.42
N GLU A 263 -17.92 -22.56 -1.15
CA GLU A 263 -18.80 -23.45 -0.37
C GLU A 263 -19.44 -22.67 0.79
#